data_AF-A0A965NNN7-F1
#
_entry.id   AF-A0A965NNN7-F1
#
_cell.length_a   1.000
_cell.length_b   1.000
_cell.length_c   1.000
_cell.angle_alpha   90.00
_cell.angle_beta   90.00
_cell.angle_gamma   90.00
#
_symmetry.space_group_name_H-M   'P 1'
#
loop_
_entity.id
_entity.type
_entity.pdbx_description
1 polymer ?
#
loop_
_entity_poly.entity_id
_entity_poly.type
_entity_poly.pdbx_seq_one_letter_code
_entity_poly.pdbx_strand_id
1 'polypeptide(L)'
;MEPEFQPGFDDLWSANADYSKNFKYSQLTGQAARGLAIVTCMDSRINPLSVVGMKSGDAKILRNAGARVTQDVLRTLVLATYLLGVDRILVMPHTDCRMAQEDEEVIHAMIEEKHGVDTRSLEFNTLVDQRAALSQDLEL
;
A
#
# COMPACT_ATOMS: atom_id res chain seq x y z
N MET A 1 14.33 14.83 25.46
CA MET A 1 15.31 15.27 24.44
C MET A 1 14.58 15.09 23.12
N GLU A 2 14.22 16.19 22.45
CA GLU A 2 13.64 16.10 21.10
C GLU A 2 14.66 15.38 20.21
N PRO A 3 14.28 14.34 19.46
CA PRO A 3 15.21 13.63 18.59
C PRO A 3 15.79 14.60 17.55
N GLU A 4 17.10 14.57 17.34
CA GLU A 4 17.76 15.29 16.26
C GLU A 4 17.25 14.71 14.93
N PHE A 5 16.42 15.47 14.22
CA PHE A 5 15.82 15.01 12.96
C PHE A 5 16.89 14.92 11.86
N GLN A 6 16.81 13.89 11.02
CA GLN A 6 17.78 13.67 9.95
C GLN A 6 17.71 14.79 8.89
N PRO A 7 18.87 15.21 8.33
CA PRO A 7 18.90 16.13 7.19
C PRO A 7 18.09 15.60 6.01
N GLY A 8 17.41 16.50 5.26
CA GLY A 8 16.67 16.15 4.03
C GLY A 8 15.17 15.91 4.19
N PHE A 9 14.60 16.18 5.36
CA PHE A 9 13.15 16.10 5.63
C PHE A 9 12.49 17.47 5.84
N ASP A 10 13.23 18.57 5.62
CA ASP A 10 12.79 19.93 5.96
C ASP A 10 11.47 20.31 5.27
N ASP A 11 11.32 19.91 4.01
CA ASP A 11 10.09 20.11 3.24
C ASP A 11 8.90 19.34 3.84
N LEU A 12 9.11 18.10 4.25
CA LEU A 12 8.09 17.27 4.90
C LEU A 12 7.70 17.81 6.27
N TRP A 13 8.66 18.33 7.04
CA TRP A 13 8.38 18.96 8.32
C TRP A 13 7.56 20.24 8.16
N SER A 14 7.92 21.08 7.20
CA SER A 14 7.14 22.28 6.89
C SER A 14 5.72 21.92 6.47
N ALA A 15 5.56 20.95 5.57
CA ALA A 15 4.24 20.50 5.12
C ALA A 15 3.41 19.89 6.27
N ASN A 16 4.04 19.12 7.16
CA ASN A 16 3.37 18.53 8.32
C ASN A 16 2.95 19.59 9.34
N ALA A 17 3.77 20.63 9.57
CA ALA A 17 3.42 21.74 10.44
C ALA A 17 2.15 22.45 9.95
N ASP A 18 2.06 22.69 8.64
CA ASP A 18 0.86 23.25 8.01
C ASP A 18 -0.35 22.31 8.09
N TYR A 19 -0.15 21.01 7.86
CA TYR A 19 -1.21 20.00 7.99
C TYR A 19 -1.77 19.95 9.43
N SER A 20 -0.89 19.90 10.43
CA SER A 20 -1.25 19.85 11.85
C SER A 20 -2.05 21.08 12.28
N LYS A 21 -1.58 22.28 11.91
CA LYS A 21 -2.27 23.55 12.18
C LYS A 21 -3.70 23.59 11.62
N ASN A 22 -3.92 22.93 10.48
CA ASN A 22 -5.18 22.94 9.75
C ASN A 22 -5.94 21.61 9.85
N PHE A 23 -5.61 20.72 10.79
CA PHE A 23 -6.17 19.38 10.88
C PHE A 23 -7.69 19.40 11.15
N LYS A 24 -8.48 18.67 10.34
CA LYS A 24 -9.96 18.70 10.37
C LYS A 24 -10.62 17.33 10.63
N TYR A 25 -9.84 16.36 11.08
CA TYR A 25 -10.28 14.96 11.18
C TYR A 25 -10.29 14.44 12.62
N SER A 26 -10.30 15.33 13.62
CA SER A 26 -10.26 14.95 15.04
C SER A 26 -11.49 14.18 15.52
N GLN A 27 -12.61 14.33 14.82
CA GLN A 27 -13.86 13.62 15.05
C GLN A 27 -13.90 12.21 14.45
N LEU A 28 -12.95 11.87 13.55
CA LEU A 28 -12.94 10.55 12.92
C LEU A 28 -12.50 9.49 13.93
N THR A 29 -13.10 8.30 13.83
CA THR A 29 -12.70 7.14 14.64
C THR A 29 -11.76 6.23 13.85
N GLY A 30 -11.17 5.27 14.55
CA GLY A 30 -10.38 4.21 13.93
C GLY A 30 -11.19 3.17 13.15
N GLN A 31 -12.51 3.32 12.94
CA GLN A 31 -13.32 2.37 12.15
C GLN A 31 -13.47 2.82 10.70
N ALA A 32 -13.72 1.87 9.79
CA ALA A 32 -14.02 2.17 8.39
C ALA A 32 -15.50 2.61 8.25
N ALA A 33 -15.76 3.91 8.13
CA ALA A 33 -17.12 4.46 8.12
C ALA A 33 -17.98 4.02 6.92
N ARG A 34 -17.39 3.36 5.92
CA ARG A 34 -18.08 2.79 4.75
C ARG A 34 -17.87 1.28 4.60
N GLY A 35 -17.33 0.60 5.61
CA GLY A 35 -17.18 -0.85 5.58
C GLY A 35 -16.14 -1.39 4.60
N LEU A 36 -15.31 -0.53 4.00
CA LEU A 36 -14.40 -0.93 2.92
C LEU A 36 -12.95 -1.07 3.41
N ALA A 37 -12.28 -2.13 2.98
CA ALA A 37 -10.82 -2.18 2.87
C ALA A 37 -10.40 -2.18 1.39
N ILE A 38 -9.39 -1.38 1.07
CA ILE A 38 -8.78 -1.29 -0.25
C ILE A 38 -7.38 -1.89 -0.17
N VAL A 39 -7.11 -2.93 -0.94
CA VAL A 39 -5.78 -3.49 -1.18
C VAL A 39 -5.33 -3.00 -2.54
N THR A 40 -4.26 -2.21 -2.61
CA THR A 40 -3.77 -1.65 -3.88
C THR A 40 -2.25 -1.52 -3.90
N CYS A 41 -1.68 -1.13 -5.05
CA CYS A 41 -0.24 -1.00 -5.19
C CYS A 41 0.29 0.22 -4.44
N MET A 42 1.57 0.20 -4.07
CA MET A 42 2.31 1.36 -3.55
C MET A 42 2.57 2.48 -4.57
N ASP A 43 2.14 2.31 -5.82
CA ASP A 43 2.36 3.23 -6.94
C ASP A 43 1.96 4.69 -6.61
N SER A 44 2.87 5.64 -6.84
CA SER A 44 2.69 7.04 -6.47
C SER A 44 1.60 7.76 -7.26
N ARG A 45 1.16 7.20 -8.39
CA ARG A 45 0.06 7.74 -9.22
C ARG A 45 -1.31 7.44 -8.63
N ILE A 46 -1.40 6.52 -7.67
CA ILE A 46 -2.68 6.08 -7.08
C ILE A 46 -2.96 6.86 -5.80
N ASN A 47 -4.07 7.61 -5.82
CA ASN A 47 -4.74 8.11 -4.63
C ASN A 47 -5.95 7.19 -4.31
N PRO A 48 -5.82 6.21 -3.40
CA PRO A 48 -6.78 5.11 -3.29
C PRO A 48 -8.21 5.56 -2.95
N LEU A 49 -8.36 6.55 -2.08
CA LEU A 49 -9.68 7.04 -1.67
C LEU A 49 -10.37 7.79 -2.82
N SER A 50 -9.64 8.67 -3.51
CA SER A 50 -10.19 9.47 -4.61
C SER A 50 -10.70 8.61 -5.77
N VAL A 51 -10.03 7.48 -6.07
CA VAL A 51 -10.44 6.55 -7.14
C VAL A 51 -11.85 6.01 -6.94
N VAL A 52 -12.27 5.83 -5.68
CA VAL A 52 -13.60 5.29 -5.32
C VAL A 52 -14.52 6.35 -4.71
N GLY A 53 -14.20 7.63 -4.86
CA GLY A 53 -15.01 8.74 -4.35
C GLY A 53 -15.11 8.80 -2.82
N MET A 54 -14.11 8.26 -2.11
CA MET A 54 -14.05 8.24 -0.66
C MET A 54 -13.17 9.35 -0.09
N LYS A 55 -13.28 9.57 1.22
CA LYS A 55 -12.47 10.52 1.99
C LYS A 55 -11.88 9.89 3.25
N SER A 56 -11.04 10.64 3.97
CA SER A 56 -10.43 10.20 5.22
C SER A 56 -11.49 9.63 6.18
N GLY A 57 -11.20 8.45 6.74
CA GLY A 57 -12.09 7.71 7.66
C GLY A 57 -13.07 6.74 7.01
N ASP A 58 -13.29 6.81 5.69
CA ASP A 58 -14.28 5.93 5.04
C ASP A 58 -13.80 4.48 4.92
N ALA A 59 -12.51 4.25 4.67
CA ALA A 59 -11.96 2.94 4.35
C ALA A 59 -10.61 2.66 5.01
N LYS A 60 -10.26 1.36 5.10
CA LYS A 60 -8.90 0.89 5.33
C LYS A 60 -8.13 0.85 4.03
N ILE A 61 -6.85 1.20 4.09
CA ILE A 61 -5.97 1.26 2.91
C ILE A 61 -4.75 0.41 3.23
N LEU A 62 -4.59 -0.68 2.48
CA LEU A 62 -3.46 -1.58 2.55
C LEU A 62 -2.71 -1.45 1.23
N ARG A 63 -1.39 -1.21 1.29
CA ARG A 63 -0.56 -1.03 0.10
C ARG A 63 0.70 -1.86 0.17
N ASN A 64 1.01 -2.53 -0.93
CA ASN A 64 2.29 -3.20 -1.14
C ASN A 64 2.65 -3.16 -2.63
N ALA A 65 3.78 -3.75 -2.99
CA ALA A 65 4.17 -3.87 -4.39
C ALA A 65 3.17 -4.79 -5.13
N GLY A 66 2.49 -4.27 -6.16
CA GLY A 66 1.62 -5.08 -7.02
C GLY A 66 0.19 -5.35 -6.51
N ALA A 67 -0.22 -4.84 -5.34
CA ALA A 67 -1.53 -5.08 -4.73
C ALA A 67 -1.79 -6.55 -4.32
N ARG A 68 -0.72 -7.28 -3.94
CA ARG A 68 -0.77 -8.72 -3.64
C ARG A 68 -1.43 -9.02 -2.30
N VAL A 69 -2.21 -10.10 -2.21
CA VAL A 69 -2.80 -10.54 -0.93
C VAL A 69 -1.84 -11.48 -0.21
N THR A 70 -0.78 -10.91 0.36
CA THR A 70 0.23 -11.64 1.13
C THR A 70 -0.29 -12.02 2.53
N GLN A 71 0.47 -12.82 3.28
CA GLN A 71 0.15 -13.15 4.67
C GLN A 71 0.01 -11.90 5.56
N ASP A 72 0.79 -10.85 5.29
CA ASP A 72 0.66 -9.55 5.97
C ASP A 72 -0.71 -8.91 5.70
N VAL A 73 -1.08 -8.83 4.42
CA VAL A 73 -2.37 -8.27 4.00
C VAL A 73 -3.51 -9.08 4.60
N LEU A 74 -3.44 -10.41 4.54
CA LEU A 74 -4.46 -11.30 5.07
C LEU A 74 -4.65 -11.12 6.59
N ARG A 75 -3.57 -11.15 7.39
CA ARG A 75 -3.69 -10.91 8.84
C ARG A 75 -4.27 -9.53 9.15
N THR A 76 -3.96 -8.53 8.33
CA THR A 76 -4.45 -7.16 8.50
C THR A 76 -5.93 -7.05 8.13
N LEU A 77 -6.38 -7.74 7.08
CA LEU A 77 -7.79 -7.82 6.69
C LEU A 77 -8.63 -8.53 7.75
N VAL A 78 -8.12 -9.58 8.40
CA VAL A 78 -8.77 -10.23 9.55
C VAL A 78 -9.01 -9.21 10.66
N LEU A 79 -7.97 -8.47 11.09
CA LEU A 79 -8.13 -7.43 12.11
C LEU A 79 -9.11 -6.34 11.68
N ALA A 80 -9.04 -5.90 10.42
CA ALA A 80 -9.91 -4.88 9.88
C ALA A 80 -11.39 -5.30 9.89
N THR A 81 -11.65 -6.55 9.53
CA THR A 81 -13.00 -7.14 9.48
C THR A 81 -13.59 -7.28 10.87
N TYR A 82 -12.86 -7.94 11.78
CA TYR A 82 -13.41 -8.29 13.09
C TYR A 82 -13.38 -7.14 14.11
N LEU A 83 -12.47 -6.16 13.96
CA LEU A 83 -12.26 -5.12 14.97
C LEU A 83 -12.53 -3.70 14.45
N LEU A 84 -12.45 -3.46 13.14
CA LEU A 84 -12.43 -2.10 12.58
C LEU A 84 -13.58 -1.82 11.60
N GLY A 85 -14.60 -2.68 11.58
CA GLY A 85 -15.86 -2.45 10.88
C GLY A 85 -15.75 -2.57 9.36
N VAL A 86 -14.87 -3.43 8.84
CA VAL A 86 -14.82 -3.76 7.40
C VAL A 86 -15.75 -4.94 7.09
N ASP A 87 -16.56 -4.82 6.04
CA ASP A 87 -17.46 -5.87 5.52
C ASP A 87 -17.24 -6.18 4.03
N ARG A 88 -16.46 -5.35 3.34
CA ARG A 88 -16.14 -5.49 1.91
C ARG A 88 -14.66 -5.21 1.67
N ILE A 89 -14.08 -5.99 0.77
CA ILE A 89 -12.67 -5.89 0.40
C ILE A 89 -12.59 -5.65 -1.11
N LEU A 90 -11.85 -4.62 -1.50
CA LEU A 90 -11.53 -4.29 -2.89
C LEU A 90 -10.04 -4.57 -3.13
N VAL A 91 -9.74 -5.56 -3.98
CA VAL A 91 -8.38 -5.78 -4.51
C VAL A 91 -8.26 -5.03 -5.83
N MET A 92 -7.38 -4.04 -5.88
CA MET A 92 -7.27 -3.08 -6.97
C MET A 92 -5.81 -2.98 -7.46
N PRO A 93 -5.37 -3.88 -8.34
CA PRO A 93 -4.13 -3.71 -9.08
C PRO A 93 -4.29 -2.58 -10.13
N HIS A 94 -3.19 -2.22 -10.80
CA HIS A 94 -3.20 -1.20 -11.85
C HIS A 94 -2.36 -1.62 -13.05
N THR A 95 -2.66 -1.06 -14.21
CA THR A 95 -1.84 -1.20 -15.42
C THR A 95 -0.52 -0.48 -15.29
N ASP A 96 0.48 -0.87 -16.10
CA ASP A 96 1.82 -0.28 -16.07
C ASP A 96 2.44 -0.34 -14.66
N CYS A 97 2.26 -1.49 -14.00
CA CYS A 97 2.84 -1.78 -12.70
C CYS A 97 4.25 -2.33 -12.89
N ARG A 98 5.24 -1.76 -12.19
CA ARG A 98 6.63 -2.24 -12.25
C ARG A 98 6.75 -3.73 -11.85
N MET A 99 5.87 -4.21 -10.96
CA MET A 99 5.87 -5.60 -10.49
C MET A 99 5.22 -6.59 -11.47
N ALA A 100 4.74 -6.10 -12.60
CA ALA A 100 4.17 -6.91 -13.67
C ALA A 100 4.95 -6.80 -14.99
N GLN A 101 6.12 -6.13 -14.97
CA GLN A 101 6.94 -5.94 -16.16
C GLN A 101 7.96 -7.06 -16.38
N GLU A 102 8.49 -7.64 -15.30
CA GLU A 102 9.60 -8.59 -15.35
C GLU A 102 9.40 -9.70 -14.30
N ASP A 103 9.99 -10.86 -14.60
CA ASP A 103 10.09 -11.96 -13.64
C ASP A 103 11.01 -11.60 -12.47
N GLU A 104 10.80 -12.25 -11.34
CA GLU A 104 11.46 -11.94 -10.08
C GLU A 104 12.98 -12.10 -10.17
N GLU A 105 13.45 -13.16 -10.84
CA GLU A 105 14.87 -13.40 -11.06
C GLU A 105 15.54 -12.25 -11.83
N VAL A 106 14.83 -11.68 -12.80
CA VAL A 106 15.31 -10.54 -13.59
C VAL A 106 15.43 -9.30 -12.70
N ILE A 107 14.48 -9.09 -11.79
CA ILE A 107 14.52 -7.97 -10.83
C ILE A 107 15.71 -8.11 -9.88
N HIS A 108 15.95 -9.30 -9.34
CA HIS A 108 17.13 -9.53 -8.49
C HIS A 108 18.43 -9.25 -9.24
N ALA A 109 18.57 -9.77 -10.47
CA ALA A 109 19.75 -9.55 -11.29
C ALA A 109 19.97 -8.06 -11.61
N MET A 110 18.90 -7.32 -11.94
CA MET A 110 18.97 -5.87 -12.18
C MET A 110 19.44 -5.09 -10.96
N ILE A 111 19.00 -5.48 -9.75
CA ILE A 111 19.43 -4.82 -8.50
C ILE A 111 20.91 -5.13 -8.22
N GLU A 112 21.32 -6.38 -8.38
CA GLU A 112 22.71 -6.79 -8.21
C GLU A 112 23.64 -6.07 -9.20
N GLU A 113 23.28 -6.02 -10.49
CA GLU A 113 24.06 -5.35 -11.53
C GLU A 113 24.19 -3.84 -11.28
N LYS A 114 23.08 -3.18 -10.94
CA LYS A 114 23.05 -1.71 -10.86
C LYS A 114 23.54 -1.16 -9.52
N HIS A 115 23.37 -1.93 -8.44
CA HIS A 115 23.60 -1.46 -7.08
C HIS A 115 24.57 -2.33 -6.28
N GLY A 116 25.00 -3.48 -6.80
CA GLY A 116 25.91 -4.41 -6.12
C GLY A 116 25.27 -5.10 -4.91
N VAL A 117 23.95 -5.17 -4.85
CA VAL A 117 23.20 -5.75 -3.72
C VAL A 117 22.50 -7.03 -4.15
N ASP A 118 22.89 -8.15 -3.56
CA ASP A 118 22.17 -9.42 -3.71
C ASP A 118 20.89 -9.41 -2.87
N THR A 119 19.75 -9.56 -3.54
CA THR A 119 18.42 -9.52 -2.93
C THR A 119 17.68 -10.85 -2.99
N ARG A 120 18.31 -11.93 -3.46
CA ARG A 120 17.66 -13.24 -3.70
C ARG A 120 17.15 -13.94 -2.43
N SER A 121 17.44 -13.40 -1.25
CA SER A 121 16.87 -13.84 0.03
C SER A 121 15.48 -13.24 0.32
N LEU A 122 15.01 -12.32 -0.53
CA LEU A 122 13.73 -11.64 -0.40
C LEU A 122 12.79 -12.10 -1.51
N GLU A 123 11.52 -12.32 -1.18
CA GLU A 123 10.48 -12.59 -2.17
C GLU A 123 9.79 -11.28 -2.59
N PHE A 124 9.73 -10.99 -3.88
CA PHE A 124 9.10 -9.78 -4.43
C PHE A 124 7.67 -10.01 -4.95
N ASN A 125 7.26 -11.27 -5.12
CA ASN A 125 5.94 -11.68 -5.56
C ASN A 125 5.52 -11.06 -6.90
N THR A 126 6.43 -10.99 -7.87
CA THR A 126 6.12 -10.46 -9.20
C THR A 126 5.34 -11.45 -10.04
N LEU A 127 4.44 -10.94 -10.89
CA LEU A 127 3.64 -11.72 -11.81
C LEU A 127 3.34 -10.89 -13.05
N VAL A 128 3.83 -11.36 -14.21
CA VAL A 128 3.65 -10.69 -15.50
C VAL A 128 2.18 -10.68 -15.92
N ASP A 129 1.46 -11.78 -15.70
CA ASP A 129 0.00 -11.82 -15.93
C ASP A 129 -0.76 -11.24 -14.73
N GLN A 130 -1.07 -9.95 -14.83
CA GLN A 130 -1.80 -9.23 -13.80
C GLN A 130 -3.23 -9.75 -13.55
N ARG A 131 -3.87 -10.35 -14.57
CA ARG A 131 -5.22 -10.90 -14.39
C ARG A 131 -5.16 -12.22 -13.66
N ALA A 132 -4.20 -13.08 -14.01
CA ALA A 132 -3.96 -14.31 -13.28
C ALA A 132 -3.58 -14.03 -11.82
N ALA A 133 -2.70 -13.04 -11.58
CA ALA A 133 -2.32 -12.60 -10.25
C ALA A 133 -3.54 -12.15 -9.43
N LEU A 134 -4.40 -11.30 -10.02
CA LEU A 134 -5.63 -10.85 -9.37
C LEU A 134 -6.56 -12.02 -9.04
N SER A 135 -6.76 -12.96 -9.97
CA SER A 135 -7.59 -14.13 -9.70
C SER A 135 -7.06 -14.95 -8.52
N GLN A 136 -5.74 -15.19 -8.46
CA GLN A 136 -5.11 -15.89 -7.33
C GLN A 136 -5.32 -15.14 -6.01
N ASP A 137 -5.13 -13.82 -6.02
CA ASP A 137 -5.28 -12.98 -4.83
C ASP A 137 -6.74 -12.96 -4.32
N LEU A 138 -7.73 -13.21 -5.17
CA LEU A 138 -9.16 -13.28 -4.80
C LEU A 138 -9.61 -14.66 -4.29
N GLU A 139 -8.82 -15.70 -4.51
CA GLU A 139 -9.14 -17.08 -4.12
C GLU A 139 -8.62 -17.47 -2.72
N LEU A 140 -7.83 -16.60 -2.08
CA LEU A 140 -7.28 -16.76 -0.72
C LEU A 140 -8.33 -16.52 0.38
#